data_AF-A0A9W8H8K7-F1
#
_entry.id   AF-A0A9W8H8K7-F1
#
_cell.length_a   1.000
_cell.length_b   1.000
_cell.length_c   1.000
_cell.angle_alpha   90.00
_cell.angle_beta   90.00
_cell.angle_gamma   90.00
#
_symmetry.space_group_name_H-M   'P 1'
#
loop_
_entity.id
_entity.type
_entity.pdbx_description
1 polymer ?
#
loop_
_entity_poly.entity_id
_entity_poly.type
_entity_poly.pdbx_seq_one_letter_code
_entity_poly.pdbx_strand_id
1 'polypeptide(L)'
;MAHFLECPVDDATPKQTPGMGRVGEWMWDYVTEQQQQQHMDFGEAIQRCIGFVLTALCWGFTNPFIKRGSAGVEDIKRSGWARQVLAETWFLATRWQYVLALAINLSGSAVYYYTLGSADITIAVPITNSLALVFTVLAGMLVGERPPSPREALGMAGIVLGAALCVTG
;
A
#
# COMPACT_ATOMS: atom_id res chain seq x y z
N MET A 1 5.13 5.21 -32.09
CA MET A 1 5.97 6.42 -32.04
C MET A 1 6.16 6.76 -30.59
N ALA A 2 7.41 6.69 -30.14
CA ALA A 2 7.82 6.76 -28.75
C ALA A 2 7.57 8.16 -28.17
N HIS A 3 6.84 8.24 -27.07
CA HIS A 3 6.96 9.34 -26.11
C HIS A 3 7.45 8.71 -24.81
N PHE A 4 8.78 8.58 -24.73
CA PHE A 4 9.52 8.47 -23.48
C PHE A 4 9.22 9.75 -22.70
N LEU A 5 8.50 9.62 -21.59
CA LEU A 5 8.45 10.67 -20.59
C LEU A 5 9.84 10.76 -19.99
N GLU A 6 10.45 11.91 -20.19
CA GLU A 6 11.68 12.35 -19.57
C GLU A 6 11.62 12.04 -18.06
N CYS A 7 12.57 11.23 -17.58
CA CYS A 7 13.04 11.43 -16.22
C CYS A 7 13.55 12.88 -16.16
N PRO A 8 13.23 13.65 -15.11
CA PRO A 8 14.09 14.77 -14.79
C PRO A 8 15.46 14.15 -14.52
N VAL A 9 16.35 14.27 -15.50
CA VAL A 9 17.77 14.31 -15.23
C VAL A 9 17.90 15.55 -14.36
N ASP A 10 17.81 15.37 -13.05
CA ASP A 10 18.16 16.42 -12.11
C ASP A 10 19.53 16.88 -12.56
N ASP A 11 19.55 18.16 -12.92
CA ASP A 11 20.66 18.92 -13.43
C ASP A 11 21.69 19.04 -12.31
N ALA A 12 22.34 17.92 -12.00
CA ALA A 12 23.61 17.87 -11.31
C ALA A 12 24.64 18.45 -12.28
N THR A 13 24.50 19.77 -12.51
CA THR A 13 25.56 20.62 -12.98
C THR A 13 26.82 20.16 -12.25
N PRO A 14 27.90 19.79 -12.96
CA PRO A 14 29.16 19.53 -12.30
C PRO A 14 29.53 20.87 -11.66
N LYS A 15 29.35 20.99 -10.33
CA LYS A 15 29.89 22.12 -9.57
C LYS A 15 31.35 22.20 -9.99
N GLN A 16 31.71 23.30 -10.64
CA GLN A 16 33.04 23.57 -11.16
C GLN A 16 34.08 23.08 -10.16
N THR A 17 34.98 22.20 -10.60
CA THR A 17 36.11 21.75 -9.79
C THR A 17 36.86 22.98 -9.27
N PRO A 18 36.97 23.18 -7.95
CA PRO A 18 37.68 24.33 -7.42
C PRO A 18 39.15 24.24 -7.82
N GLY A 19 39.76 25.39 -8.11
CA GLY A 19 41.21 25.47 -8.24
C GLY A 19 41.91 24.84 -7.03
N MET A 20 43.07 24.23 -7.29
CA MET A 20 43.88 23.30 -6.46
C MET A 20 44.07 23.65 -4.95
N GLY A 21 43.61 24.79 -4.45
CA GLY A 21 43.80 25.27 -3.08
C GLY A 21 42.66 25.01 -2.08
N ARG A 22 41.49 24.49 -2.49
CA ARG A 22 40.31 24.33 -1.59
C ARG A 22 39.68 22.94 -1.59
N VAL A 23 40.49 21.90 -1.76
CA VAL A 23 40.02 20.49 -1.73
C VAL A 23 39.38 20.13 -0.38
N GLY A 24 39.91 20.67 0.73
CA GLY A 24 39.36 20.44 2.07
C GLY A 24 37.93 20.96 2.23
N GLU A 25 37.67 22.21 1.85
CA GLU A 25 36.33 22.81 1.92
C GLU A 25 35.33 22.04 1.05
N TRP A 26 35.70 21.66 -0.18
CA TRP A 26 34.80 20.92 -1.07
C TRP A 26 34.50 19.50 -0.59
N MET A 27 35.48 18.82 0.03
CA MET A 27 35.26 17.52 0.62
C MET A 27 34.30 17.60 1.80
N TRP A 28 34.42 18.64 2.64
CA TRP A 28 33.48 18.87 3.74
C TRP A 28 32.10 19.25 3.24
N ASP A 29 31.98 20.08 2.21
CA ASP A 29 30.72 20.43 1.57
C ASP A 29 30.04 19.18 0.96
N TYR A 30 30.81 18.35 0.25
CA TYR A 30 30.31 17.09 -0.32
C TYR A 30 29.86 16.11 0.76
N VAL A 31 30.68 15.90 1.81
CA VAL A 31 30.30 15.03 2.95
C VAL A 31 29.05 15.56 3.65
N THR A 32 28.91 16.88 3.80
CA THR A 32 27.75 17.51 4.43
C THR A 32 26.50 17.38 3.55
N GLU A 33 26.63 17.56 2.23
CA GLU A 33 25.54 17.35 1.27
C GLU A 33 25.09 15.88 1.24
N GLN A 34 26.02 14.93 1.29
CA GLN A 34 25.70 13.50 1.38
C GLN A 34 25.04 13.13 2.72
N GLN A 35 25.52 13.68 3.84
CA GLN A 35 24.88 13.50 5.16
C GLN A 35 23.46 14.07 5.17
N GLN A 36 23.25 15.23 4.54
CA GLN A 36 21.94 15.87 4.46
C GLN A 36 21.00 15.10 3.52
N GLN A 37 21.50 14.57 2.40
CA GLN A 37 20.75 13.70 1.51
C GLN A 37 20.35 12.39 2.18
N GLN A 38 21.28 11.75 2.92
CA GLN A 38 21.00 10.53 3.68
C GLN A 38 19.96 10.77 4.79
N HIS A 39 19.98 11.95 5.43
CA HIS A 39 18.99 12.33 6.43
C HIS A 39 17.60 12.58 5.80
N MET A 40 17.54 13.19 4.62
CA MET A 40 16.29 13.38 3.87
C MET A 40 15.71 12.05 3.35
N ASP A 41 16.57 11.14 2.88
CA ASP A 41 16.22 9.80 2.41
C ASP A 41 15.57 8.94 3.50
N PHE A 42 16.11 8.96 4.73
CA PHE A 42 15.51 8.23 5.84
C PHE A 42 14.10 8.73 6.20
N GLY A 43 13.88 10.04 6.13
CA GLY A 43 12.57 10.65 6.35
C GLY A 43 11.53 10.17 5.33
N GLU A 44 11.90 10.18 4.04
CA GLU A 44 11.03 9.71 2.95
C GLU A 44 10.77 8.20 3.05
N ALA A 45 11.80 7.41 3.37
CA ALA A 45 11.68 5.97 3.58
C ALA A 45 10.68 5.63 4.69
N ILE A 46 10.73 6.35 5.82
CA ILE A 46 9.75 6.18 6.90
C ILE A 46 8.34 6.51 6.41
N GLN A 47 8.15 7.64 5.72
CA GLN A 47 6.83 8.03 5.21
C GLN A 47 6.26 6.97 4.26
N ARG A 48 7.10 6.40 3.39
CA ARG A 48 6.72 5.30 2.49
C ARG A 48 6.36 4.04 3.26
N CYS A 49 7.16 3.62 4.24
CA CYS A 49 6.85 2.48 5.10
C CYS A 49 5.50 2.66 5.82
N ILE A 50 5.25 3.86 6.36
CA ILE A 50 3.97 4.21 6.98
C ILE A 50 2.85 4.13 5.93
N GLY A 51 3.06 4.67 4.73
CA GLY A 51 2.11 4.60 3.62
C GLY A 51 1.72 3.17 3.23
N PHE A 52 2.71 2.27 3.12
CA PHE A 52 2.51 0.84 2.88
C PHE A 52 1.65 0.21 3.97
N VAL A 53 2.01 0.44 5.24
CA VAL A 53 1.30 -0.12 6.40
C VAL A 53 -0.12 0.41 6.49
N LEU A 54 -0.32 1.71 6.38
CA LEU A 54 -1.65 2.34 6.47
C LEU A 54 -2.56 1.89 5.34
N THR A 55 -2.06 1.87 4.10
CA THR A 55 -2.83 1.38 2.95
C THR A 55 -3.24 -0.08 3.17
N ALA A 56 -2.28 -0.93 3.53
CA ALA A 56 -2.53 -2.34 3.77
C ALA A 56 -3.49 -2.57 4.95
N LEU A 57 -3.48 -1.72 5.98
CA LEU A 57 -4.46 -1.75 7.05
C LEU A 57 -5.86 -1.40 6.53
N CYS A 58 -6.00 -0.29 5.80
CA CYS A 58 -7.29 0.12 5.22
C CYS A 58 -7.90 -0.97 4.33
N TRP A 59 -7.10 -1.61 3.47
CA TRP A 59 -7.57 -2.67 2.60
C TRP A 59 -7.75 -4.00 3.31
N GLY A 60 -6.72 -4.47 4.01
CA GLY A 60 -6.70 -5.80 4.61
C GLY A 60 -7.62 -5.90 5.82
N PHE A 61 -7.55 -4.93 6.73
CA PHE A 61 -8.26 -5.01 8.00
C PHE A 61 -9.78 -4.92 7.82
N THR A 62 -10.27 -4.26 6.77
CA THR A 62 -11.70 -4.10 6.50
C THR A 62 -12.35 -5.36 5.93
N ASN A 63 -11.58 -6.26 5.30
CA ASN A 63 -12.11 -7.43 4.59
C ASN A 63 -12.99 -8.35 5.47
N PRO A 64 -12.59 -8.74 6.70
CA PRO A 64 -13.46 -9.55 7.56
C PRO A 64 -14.72 -8.81 8.02
N PHE A 65 -14.66 -7.48 8.20
CA PHE A 65 -15.83 -6.68 8.56
C PHE A 65 -16.81 -6.56 7.40
N ILE A 66 -16.32 -6.42 6.17
CA ILE A 66 -17.15 -6.44 4.95
C ILE A 66 -17.89 -7.78 4.87
N LYS A 67 -17.16 -8.90 5.02
CA LYS A 67 -17.74 -10.25 5.02
C LYS A 67 -18.81 -10.45 6.11
N ARG A 68 -18.57 -9.94 7.32
CA ARG A 68 -19.55 -10.00 8.41
C ARG A 68 -20.74 -9.06 8.18
N GLY A 69 -20.49 -7.87 7.62
CA GLY A 69 -21.50 -6.88 7.27
C GLY A 69 -22.40 -7.32 6.11
N SER A 70 -21.88 -8.14 5.19
CA SER A 70 -22.68 -8.69 4.09
C SER A 70 -23.48 -9.94 4.47
N ALA A 71 -23.32 -10.48 5.67
CA ALA A 71 -24.03 -11.69 6.10
C ALA A 71 -25.57 -11.51 6.01
N GLY A 72 -26.25 -12.43 5.31
CA GLY A 72 -27.70 -12.40 5.09
C GLY A 72 -28.15 -11.64 3.83
N VAL A 73 -27.23 -11.07 3.04
CA VAL A 73 -27.59 -10.48 1.74
C VAL A 73 -28.10 -11.54 0.76
N GLU A 74 -27.56 -12.76 0.86
CA GLU A 74 -27.86 -13.90 -0.02
C GLU A 74 -29.29 -14.44 0.17
N ASP A 75 -29.91 -14.17 1.32
CA ASP A 75 -31.27 -14.58 1.68
C ASP A 75 -32.34 -13.70 1.02
N ILE A 76 -31.97 -12.52 0.52
CA ILE A 76 -32.88 -11.64 -0.21
C ILE A 76 -33.18 -12.29 -1.55
N LYS A 77 -34.45 -12.58 -1.84
CA LYS A 77 -34.89 -13.06 -3.16
C LYS A 77 -36.02 -12.19 -3.69
N ARG A 78 -35.84 -11.64 -4.88
CA ARG A 78 -36.83 -10.81 -5.60
C ARG A 78 -36.96 -11.30 -7.03
N SER A 79 -38.15 -11.13 -7.60
CA SER A 79 -38.41 -11.43 -9.00
C SER A 79 -37.79 -10.34 -9.90
N GLY A 80 -36.88 -10.77 -10.77
CA GLY A 80 -36.16 -9.92 -11.73
C GLY A 80 -34.81 -9.41 -11.22
N TRP A 81 -33.81 -9.46 -12.10
CA TRP A 81 -32.41 -9.14 -11.79
C TRP A 81 -32.21 -7.72 -11.22
N ALA A 82 -32.87 -6.71 -11.81
CA ALA A 82 -32.72 -5.32 -11.37
C ALA A 82 -33.27 -5.09 -9.95
N ARG A 83 -34.41 -5.72 -9.62
CA ARG A 83 -34.99 -5.65 -8.28
C ARG A 83 -34.18 -6.42 -7.25
N GLN A 84 -33.56 -7.53 -7.65
CA GLN A 84 -32.63 -8.30 -6.82
C GLN A 84 -31.42 -7.44 -6.45
N VAL A 85 -30.71 -6.91 -7.45
CA VAL A 85 -29.52 -6.07 -7.23
C VAL A 85 -29.87 -4.83 -6.41
N LEU A 86 -31.00 -4.16 -6.69
CA LEU A 86 -31.41 -2.99 -5.92
C LEU A 86 -31.71 -3.34 -4.45
N ALA A 87 -32.37 -4.48 -4.20
CA ALA A 87 -32.70 -4.91 -2.85
C ALA A 87 -31.45 -5.33 -2.06
N GLU A 88 -30.53 -6.08 -2.67
CA GLU A 88 -29.23 -6.43 -2.08
C GLU A 88 -28.39 -5.18 -1.80
N THR A 89 -28.30 -4.26 -2.77
CA THR A 89 -27.55 -3.00 -2.63
C THR A 89 -28.14 -2.15 -1.51
N TRP A 90 -29.47 -2.04 -1.45
CA TRP A 90 -30.15 -1.29 -0.40
C TRP A 90 -29.92 -1.91 0.99
N PHE A 91 -29.95 -3.24 1.10
CA PHE A 91 -29.65 -3.94 2.34
C PHE A 91 -28.22 -3.66 2.83
N LEU A 92 -27.24 -3.74 1.93
CA LEU A 92 -25.84 -3.45 2.27
C LEU A 92 -25.64 -1.96 2.62
N ALA A 93 -26.24 -1.05 1.85
CA ALA A 93 -26.15 0.39 2.06
C ALA A 93 -26.80 0.87 3.37
N THR A 94 -27.81 0.14 3.88
CA THR A 94 -28.43 0.44 5.17
C THR A 94 -27.66 -0.13 6.36
N ARG A 95 -26.67 -1.00 6.12
CA ARG A 95 -25.88 -1.62 7.19
C ARG A 95 -24.62 -0.82 7.47
N TRP A 96 -24.63 -0.05 8.56
CA TRP A 96 -23.52 0.84 8.93
C TRP A 96 -22.16 0.14 9.03
N GLN A 97 -22.12 -1.11 9.51
CA GLN A 97 -20.89 -1.90 9.62
C GLN A 97 -20.25 -2.16 8.25
N TYR A 98 -21.08 -2.44 7.25
CA TYR A 98 -20.64 -2.64 5.88
C TYR A 98 -20.20 -1.32 5.24
N VAL A 99 -21.03 -0.27 5.36
CA VAL A 99 -20.73 1.05 4.79
C VAL A 99 -19.45 1.65 5.37
N LEU A 100 -19.26 1.56 6.69
CA LEU A 100 -18.06 2.04 7.36
C LEU A 100 -16.82 1.27 6.88
N ALA A 101 -16.90 -0.06 6.84
CA ALA A 101 -15.79 -0.89 6.37
C ALA A 101 -15.46 -0.61 4.89
N LEU A 102 -16.46 -0.41 4.04
CA LEU A 102 -16.29 -0.04 2.64
C LEU A 102 -15.67 1.36 2.48
N ALA A 103 -16.10 2.34 3.28
CA ALA A 103 -15.54 3.69 3.25
C ALA A 103 -14.05 3.68 3.63
N ILE A 104 -13.69 2.93 4.66
CA ILE A 104 -12.28 2.75 5.06
C ILE A 104 -11.50 2.02 3.97
N ASN A 105 -12.07 0.98 3.36
CA ASN A 105 -11.44 0.24 2.27
C ASN A 105 -11.13 1.16 1.08
N LEU A 106 -12.10 1.98 0.65
CA LEU A 106 -11.91 2.94 -0.44
C LEU A 106 -10.89 4.03 -0.09
N SER A 107 -10.86 4.46 1.18
CA SER A 107 -9.88 5.45 1.65
C SER A 107 -8.43 4.96 1.51
N GLY A 108 -8.21 3.64 1.55
CA GLY A 108 -6.90 3.04 1.33
C GLY A 108 -6.30 3.42 -0.02
N SER A 109 -7.11 3.56 -1.07
CA SER A 109 -6.64 4.02 -2.38
C SER A 109 -6.17 5.48 -2.36
N ALA A 110 -6.82 6.34 -1.58
CA ALA A 110 -6.37 7.73 -1.41
C ALA A 110 -5.03 7.77 -0.64
N VAL A 111 -4.92 7.02 0.46
CA VAL A 111 -3.65 6.89 1.20
C VAL A 111 -2.54 6.39 0.31
N TYR A 112 -2.79 5.33 -0.47
CA TYR A 112 -1.84 4.79 -1.43
C TYR A 112 -1.38 5.84 -2.45
N TYR A 113 -2.33 6.55 -3.05
CA TYR A 113 -2.00 7.58 -4.05
C TYR A 113 -1.16 8.71 -3.47
N TYR A 114 -1.49 9.22 -2.28
CA TYR A 114 -0.77 10.35 -1.67
C TYR A 114 0.59 9.96 -1.08
N THR A 115 0.74 8.74 -0.57
CA THR A 115 1.97 8.32 0.12
C THR A 115 2.92 7.53 -0.77
N LEU A 116 2.39 6.79 -1.75
CA LEU A 116 3.14 5.86 -2.59
C LEU A 116 3.00 6.18 -4.08
N GLY A 117 2.31 7.25 -4.47
CA GLY A 117 2.15 7.64 -5.87
C GLY A 117 3.46 7.95 -6.61
N SER A 118 4.54 8.25 -5.86
CA SER A 118 5.90 8.43 -6.39
C SER A 118 6.75 7.17 -6.35
N ALA A 119 6.27 6.09 -5.72
CA ALA A 119 6.97 4.80 -5.70
C ALA A 119 6.66 3.99 -6.95
N ASP A 120 7.63 3.20 -7.41
CA ASP A 120 7.43 2.32 -8.55
C ASP A 120 6.26 1.37 -8.31
N ILE A 121 5.20 1.53 -9.10
CA ILE A 121 3.95 0.79 -8.96
C ILE A 121 4.20 -0.73 -9.03
N THR A 122 5.22 -1.14 -9.79
CA THR A 122 5.65 -2.53 -9.96
C THR A 122 6.14 -3.18 -8.67
N ILE A 123 6.70 -2.40 -7.74
CA ILE A 123 7.20 -2.87 -6.44
C ILE A 123 6.18 -2.56 -5.34
N ALA A 124 5.58 -1.37 -5.38
CA ALA A 124 4.65 -0.92 -4.36
C ALA A 124 3.39 -1.78 -4.26
N VAL A 125 2.82 -2.21 -5.39
CA VAL A 125 1.60 -3.02 -5.41
C VAL A 125 1.81 -4.42 -4.81
N PRO A 126 2.83 -5.21 -5.23
CA PRO A 126 3.11 -6.51 -4.60
C PRO A 126 3.35 -6.45 -3.09
N ILE A 127 4.10 -5.43 -2.61
CA ILE A 127 4.34 -5.23 -1.18
C ILE A 127 3.02 -4.97 -0.45
N THR A 128 2.26 -3.97 -0.92
CA THR A 128 1.03 -3.53 -0.25
C THR A 128 -0.01 -4.65 -0.21
N ASN A 129 -0.17 -5.40 -1.30
CA ASN A 129 -1.09 -6.53 -1.36
C ASN A 129 -0.70 -7.67 -0.41
N SER A 130 0.59 -7.97 -0.30
CA SER A 130 1.09 -9.00 0.61
C SER A 130 0.88 -8.59 2.07
N LEU A 131 1.10 -7.32 2.39
CA LEU A 131 0.84 -6.81 3.73
C LEU A 131 -0.66 -6.76 4.04
N ALA A 132 -1.51 -6.42 3.06
CA ALA A 132 -2.96 -6.43 3.21
C ALA A 132 -3.50 -7.85 3.46
N LEU A 133 -2.90 -8.87 2.84
CA LEU A 133 -3.21 -10.27 3.15
C LEU A 133 -2.91 -10.61 4.61
N VAL A 134 -1.73 -10.21 5.12
CA VAL A 134 -1.35 -10.41 6.53
C VAL A 134 -2.37 -9.72 7.44
N PHE A 135 -2.71 -8.46 7.19
CA PHE A 135 -3.69 -7.74 8.00
C PHE A 135 -5.10 -8.33 7.89
N THR A 136 -5.50 -8.86 6.73
CA THR A 136 -6.78 -9.55 6.56
C THR A 136 -6.89 -10.74 7.50
N VAL A 137 -5.83 -11.56 7.59
CA VAL A 137 -5.82 -12.72 8.47
C VAL A 137 -5.81 -12.30 9.94
N LEU A 138 -5.00 -11.31 10.31
CA LEU A 138 -4.96 -10.79 11.68
C LEU A 138 -6.33 -10.23 12.10
N ALA A 139 -6.97 -9.46 11.23
CA ALA A 139 -8.31 -8.94 11.46
C ALA A 139 -9.35 -10.07 11.58
N GLY A 140 -9.25 -11.09 10.72
CA GLY A 140 -10.11 -12.27 10.74
C GLY A 140 -10.03 -12.97 12.09
N MET A 141 -8.81 -13.24 12.56
CA MET A 141 -8.58 -13.82 13.87
C MET A 141 -9.11 -12.94 15.01
N LEU A 142 -8.94 -11.62 14.93
CA LEU A 142 -9.45 -10.67 15.93
C LEU A 142 -10.98 -10.67 16.03
N VAL A 143 -11.69 -10.80 14.89
CA VAL A 143 -13.16 -10.86 14.87
C VAL A 143 -13.73 -12.26 15.17
N GLY A 144 -12.86 -13.24 15.44
CA GLY A 144 -13.21 -14.60 15.82
C GLY A 144 -13.30 -15.61 14.66
N GLU A 145 -12.73 -15.31 13.50
CA GLU A 145 -12.57 -16.31 12.44
C GLU A 145 -11.52 -17.36 12.81
N ARG A 146 -11.61 -18.55 12.18
CA ARG A 146 -10.64 -19.63 12.41
C ARG A 146 -9.23 -19.18 12.01
N PRO A 147 -8.18 -19.58 12.74
CA PRO A 147 -6.82 -19.33 12.31
C PRO A 147 -6.52 -20.09 11.00
N PRO A 148 -5.56 -19.59 10.20
CA PRO A 148 -5.14 -20.26 8.98
C PRO A 148 -4.58 -21.65 9.28
N SER A 149 -4.95 -22.63 8.47
CA SER A 149 -4.36 -23.97 8.49
C SER A 149 -2.89 -23.93 8.07
N PRO A 150 -2.06 -24.94 8.39
CA PRO A 150 -0.65 -24.96 8.01
C PRO A 150 -0.41 -24.82 6.50
N ARG A 151 -1.34 -25.33 5.67
CA ARG A 151 -1.27 -25.20 4.20
C ARG A 151 -1.56 -23.77 3.74
N GLU A 152 -2.57 -23.13 4.33
CA GLU A 152 -2.89 -21.71 4.07
C GLU A 152 -1.74 -20.82 4.54
N ALA A 153 -1.17 -21.08 5.72
CA ALA A 153 -0.02 -20.37 6.26
C ALA A 153 1.21 -20.50 5.35
N LEU A 154 1.49 -21.69 4.81
CA LEU A 154 2.58 -21.90 3.86
C LEU A 154 2.37 -21.10 2.56
N GLY A 155 1.13 -21.07 2.04
CA GLY A 155 0.79 -20.26 0.87
C GLY A 155 0.98 -18.76 1.12
N MET A 156 0.52 -18.27 2.28
CA MET A 156 0.72 -16.86 2.67
C MET A 156 2.19 -16.51 2.85
N ALA A 157 2.98 -17.40 3.47
CA ALA A 157 4.42 -17.22 3.59
C ALA A 157 5.07 -17.13 2.21
N GLY A 158 4.68 -17.96 1.25
CA GLY A 158 5.14 -17.89 -0.14
C GLY A 158 4.83 -16.54 -0.81
N ILE A 159 3.64 -15.97 -0.57
CA ILE A 159 3.26 -14.65 -1.09
C ILE A 159 4.17 -13.56 -0.50
N VAL A 160 4.35 -13.55 0.83
CA VAL A 160 5.20 -12.57 1.52
C VAL A 160 6.66 -12.69 1.07
N LEU A 161 7.17 -13.91 0.92
CA LEU A 161 8.52 -14.17 0.42
C LEU A 161 8.68 -13.69 -1.03
N GLY A 162 7.70 -13.97 -1.90
CA GLY A 162 7.70 -13.50 -3.28
C GLY A 162 7.74 -11.96 -3.37
N ALA A 163 6.95 -11.28 -2.56
CA ALA A 163 6.97 -9.81 -2.51
C ALA A 163 8.28 -9.26 -1.96
N ALA A 164 8.89 -9.90 -0.95
CA ALA A 164 10.22 -9.52 -0.47
C ALA A 164 11.28 -9.68 -1.57
N LEU A 165 11.21 -10.73 -2.37
CA LEU A 165 12.10 -10.94 -3.51
C LEU A 165 11.95 -9.83 -4.57
N CYS A 166 10.74 -9.32 -4.81
CA CYS A 166 10.50 -8.18 -5.70
C CYS A 166 11.16 -6.87 -5.24
N VAL A 167 11.60 -6.78 -3.98
CA VAL A 167 12.33 -5.60 -3.45
C VAL A 167 13.84 -5.79 -3.56
N THR A 168 14.31 -7.03 -3.50
CA THR A 168 15.75 -7.35 -3.45
C THR A 168 16.38 -7.64 -4.81
N GLY A 169 15.57 -7.81 -5.86
CA GLY A 169 16.02 -8.10 -7.23
C GLY A 169 15.96 -6.88 -8.12
#